data_AF-A0A852ZP91-F1
#
_entry.id   AF-A0A852ZP91-F1
#
_cell.length_a   1.000
_cell.length_b   1.000
_cell.length_c   1.000
_cell.angle_alpha   90.00
_cell.angle_beta   90.00
_cell.angle_gamma   90.00
#
_symmetry.space_group_name_H-M   'P 1'
#
loop_
_entity.id
_entity.type
_entity.pdbx_description
1 polymer ?
#
loop_
_entity_poly.entity_id
_entity_poly.type
_entity_poly.pdbx_seq_one_letter_code
_entity_poly.pdbx_strand_id
1 'polypeptide(L)'
;MTDQSPTTTRPAEPGDATGVVPGQQTGSPDGQMALDDIRRLLTACAGADGNAALAGDIMDTDFGDLGYDSLALMEMAARIEQERGVKIPDEVITELRTPRAVLETVNGGVVA
;
A
#
# COMPACT_ATOMS: atom_id res chain seq x y z
N MET A 1 13.33 -52.04 2.10
CA MET A 1 13.23 -51.31 3.37
C MET A 1 12.86 -49.88 3.00
N THR A 2 11.58 -49.68 2.69
CA THR A 2 11.03 -48.40 2.24
C THR A 2 10.12 -47.94 3.34
N ASP A 3 10.51 -46.87 4.02
CA ASP A 3 9.74 -46.22 5.07
C ASP A 3 8.50 -45.55 4.48
N GLN A 4 7.33 -45.93 4.99
CA GLN A 4 6.02 -45.36 4.68
C GLN A 4 5.17 -45.44 5.95
N SER A 5 4.96 -44.31 6.62
CA SER A 5 3.78 -43.88 7.42
C SER A 5 4.14 -42.64 8.26
N PRO A 6 3.19 -41.78 8.74
CA PRO A 6 1.73 -41.72 8.51
C PRO A 6 1.14 -40.31 8.24
N THR A 7 -0.11 -40.29 7.75
CA THR A 7 -1.24 -39.40 8.09
C THR A 7 -0.99 -38.23 9.07
N THR A 8 -1.32 -36.98 8.68
CA THR A 8 -2.55 -36.26 9.09
C THR A 8 -2.53 -34.77 8.72
N THR A 9 -3.73 -34.22 8.51
CA THR A 9 -4.09 -32.79 8.57
C THR A 9 -3.59 -31.86 7.47
N ARG A 10 -4.52 -31.43 6.61
CA ARG A 10 -5.13 -30.08 6.73
C ARG A 10 -6.35 -29.95 5.80
N PRO A 11 -7.60 -29.96 6.29
CA PRO A 11 -8.64 -29.21 5.59
C PRO A 11 -8.25 -27.72 5.62
N ALA A 12 -8.28 -27.06 4.46
CA ALA A 12 -8.21 -25.61 4.40
C ALA A 12 -9.48 -25.07 5.07
N GLU A 13 -9.34 -24.59 6.30
CA GLU A 13 -10.36 -23.75 6.93
C GLU A 13 -10.40 -22.44 6.12
N PRO A 14 -11.53 -22.06 5.51
CA PRO A 14 -11.76 -20.66 5.21
C PRO A 14 -11.94 -19.97 6.55
N GLY A 15 -10.82 -19.53 7.13
CA GLY A 15 -10.81 -18.62 8.25
C GLY A 15 -11.54 -17.37 7.81
N ASP A 16 -12.79 -17.28 8.26
CA ASP A 16 -13.60 -16.08 8.32
C ASP A 16 -12.80 -15.02 9.07
N ALA A 17 -11.98 -14.27 8.33
CA ALA A 17 -11.48 -12.99 8.78
C ALA A 17 -12.47 -11.94 8.29
N THR A 18 -13.69 -12.01 8.82
CA THR A 18 -14.50 -10.81 9.06
C THR A 18 -13.78 -9.97 10.10
N GLY A 19 -12.65 -9.41 9.68
CA GLY A 19 -11.97 -8.31 10.33
C GLY A 19 -12.33 -7.06 9.55
N VAL A 20 -13.63 -6.73 9.51
CA VAL A 20 -14.01 -5.33 9.30
C VAL A 20 -13.34 -4.60 10.44
N VAL A 21 -12.25 -3.89 10.18
CA VAL A 21 -11.65 -3.01 11.17
C VAL A 21 -12.60 -1.82 11.27
N PRO A 22 -13.33 -1.59 12.38
CA PRO A 22 -13.96 -0.31 12.63
C PRO A 22 -12.89 0.52 13.35
N GLY A 23 -11.98 1.09 12.57
CA GLY A 23 -10.74 1.66 13.09
C GLY A 23 -10.34 2.92 12.37
N GLN A 24 -11.14 3.96 12.54
CA GLN A 24 -10.81 5.37 12.27
C GLN A 24 -10.83 5.80 10.80
N GLN A 25 -12.03 6.14 10.38
CA GLN A 25 -12.25 7.29 9.51
C GLN A 25 -11.65 8.53 10.19
N THR A 26 -10.37 8.81 9.91
CA THR A 26 -9.80 10.15 9.99
C THR A 26 -9.43 10.55 8.56
N GLY A 27 -10.45 10.78 7.75
CA GLY A 27 -10.30 11.79 6.71
C GLY A 27 -9.98 13.08 7.44
N SER A 28 -8.74 13.55 7.32
CA SER A 28 -8.37 14.89 7.75
C SER A 28 -9.37 15.88 7.12
N PRO A 29 -9.91 16.84 7.87
CA PRO A 29 -10.92 17.78 7.33
C PRO A 29 -10.39 18.69 6.20
N ASP A 30 -9.08 18.65 5.94
CA ASP A 30 -8.36 19.49 4.99
C ASP A 30 -8.13 18.83 3.62
N GLY A 31 -8.88 17.81 3.22
CA GLY A 31 -8.78 17.24 1.86
C GLY A 31 -7.36 16.77 1.45
N GLN A 32 -6.43 16.66 2.39
CA GLN A 32 -5.03 16.27 2.21
C GLN A 32 -4.90 14.75 2.12
N MET A 33 -3.92 14.29 1.36
CA MET A 33 -3.69 12.87 1.18
C MET A 33 -3.00 12.34 2.43
N ALA A 34 -3.48 11.22 2.96
CA ALA A 34 -2.92 10.59 4.15
C ALA A 34 -2.23 9.27 3.81
N LEU A 35 -1.46 8.73 4.75
CA LEU A 35 -0.81 7.43 4.59
C LEU A 35 -1.82 6.31 4.29
N ASP A 36 -3.03 6.42 4.83
CA ASP A 36 -4.11 5.45 4.57
C ASP A 36 -4.50 5.42 3.08
N ASP A 37 -4.54 6.57 2.40
CA ASP A 37 -4.78 6.63 0.95
C ASP A 37 -3.66 5.92 0.18
N ILE A 38 -2.40 6.17 0.54
CA ILE A 38 -1.24 5.49 -0.05
C ILE A 38 -1.34 3.98 0.19
N ARG A 39 -1.64 3.54 1.42
CA ARG A 39 -1.83 2.14 1.77
C ARG A 39 -2.95 1.50 0.93
N ARG A 40 -4.06 2.20 0.76
CA ARG A 40 -5.20 1.73 -0.04
C ARG A 40 -4.82 1.56 -1.51
N LEU A 41 -4.08 2.51 -2.08
CA LEU A 41 -3.61 2.46 -3.46
C LEU A 41 -2.59 1.33 -3.67
N LEU A 42 -1.61 1.21 -2.77
CA LEU A 42 -0.62 0.14 -2.80
C LEU A 42 -1.26 -1.24 -2.61
N THR A 43 -2.25 -1.36 -1.74
CA THR A 43 -3.04 -2.60 -1.57
C THR A 43 -3.80 -2.93 -2.86
N ALA A 44 -4.38 -1.92 -3.53
CA ALA A 44 -5.06 -2.13 -4.80
C ALA A 44 -4.11 -2.56 -5.92
N CYS A 45 -2.85 -2.09 -5.91
CA CYS A 45 -1.82 -2.49 -6.87
C CYS A 45 -1.20 -3.86 -6.58
N ALA A 46 -0.98 -4.23 -5.31
CA ALA A 46 -0.39 -5.52 -4.92
C ALA A 46 -1.41 -6.65 -4.76
N GLY A 47 -2.70 -6.35 -4.59
CA GLY A 47 -3.73 -7.33 -4.28
C GLY A 47 -3.85 -7.62 -2.77
N ALA A 48 -4.55 -8.70 -2.42
CA ALA A 48 -4.94 -9.02 -1.04
C ALA A 48 -3.74 -9.28 -0.10
N ASP A 49 -2.58 -9.67 -0.64
CA ASP A 49 -1.37 -10.03 0.11
C ASP A 49 -0.55 -8.81 0.59
N GLY A 50 -0.78 -7.61 0.03
CA GLY A 50 -0.03 -6.39 0.38
C GLY A 50 -0.36 -5.81 1.76
N ASN A 51 -1.48 -6.20 2.37
CA ASN A 51 -1.97 -5.55 3.58
C ASN A 51 -1.11 -5.83 4.84
N ALA A 52 -0.38 -6.95 4.87
CA ALA A 52 0.48 -7.31 6.00
C ALA A 52 1.81 -6.53 6.00
N ALA A 53 2.39 -6.27 4.82
CA ALA A 53 3.60 -5.44 4.69
C ALA A 53 3.33 -3.97 5.02
N LEU A 54 2.09 -3.52 4.77
CA LEU A 54 1.63 -2.16 5.07
C LEU A 54 1.07 -1.99 6.50
N ALA A 55 1.16 -3.04 7.34
CA ALA A 55 0.70 -3.00 8.72
C ALA A 55 1.79 -2.42 9.64
N GLY A 56 1.81 -1.10 9.80
CA GLY A 56 2.73 -0.43 10.72
C GLY A 56 3.12 0.97 10.28
N ASP A 57 4.23 1.47 10.82
CA ASP A 57 4.85 2.70 10.36
C ASP A 57 5.70 2.43 9.12
N ILE A 58 5.10 2.62 7.95
CA ILE A 58 5.78 2.49 6.66
C ILE A 58 6.24 3.83 6.09
N MET A 59 6.01 4.93 6.81
CA MET A 59 6.28 6.31 6.33
C MET A 59 7.70 6.48 5.81
N ASP A 60 8.68 5.90 6.50
CA ASP A 60 10.10 5.98 6.18
C ASP A 60 10.62 4.71 5.48
N THR A 61 9.74 3.72 5.23
CA THR A 61 10.11 2.46 4.62
C THR A 61 10.14 2.59 3.11
N ASP A 62 11.21 2.07 2.50
CA ASP A 62 11.34 2.02 1.05
C ASP A 62 10.34 1.03 0.46
N PHE A 63 9.71 1.41 -0.63
CA PHE A 63 8.78 0.54 -1.36
C PHE A 63 9.41 -0.80 -1.77
N GLY A 64 10.70 -0.82 -2.09
CA GLY A 64 11.42 -2.06 -2.39
C GLY A 64 11.51 -3.01 -1.19
N ASP A 65 11.62 -2.48 0.04
CA ASP A 65 11.64 -3.27 1.27
C ASP A 65 10.25 -3.84 1.61
N LEU A 66 9.21 -3.08 1.25
CA LEU A 66 7.81 -3.49 1.34
C LEU A 66 7.40 -4.52 0.26
N GLY A 67 8.30 -4.84 -0.68
CA GLY A 67 8.04 -5.78 -1.77
C GLY A 67 7.30 -5.16 -2.96
N TYR A 68 7.32 -3.83 -3.10
CA TYR A 68 6.75 -3.11 -4.23
C TYR A 68 7.82 -2.79 -5.27
N ASP A 69 7.57 -3.20 -6.52
CA ASP A 69 8.41 -2.85 -7.65
C ASP A 69 8.09 -1.46 -8.22
N SER A 70 9.00 -0.91 -9.03
CA SER A 70 8.80 0.38 -9.72
C SER A 70 7.49 0.46 -10.52
N LEU A 71 7.01 -0.66 -11.09
CA LEU A 71 5.73 -0.68 -11.82
C LEU A 71 4.54 -0.41 -10.90
N ALA A 72 4.53 -0.96 -9.69
CA ALA A 72 3.47 -0.71 -8.72
C ALA A 72 3.45 0.76 -8.28
N LEU A 73 4.64 1.39 -8.20
CA LEU A 73 4.76 2.82 -7.88
C LEU A 73 4.27 3.72 -9.01
N MET A 74 4.57 3.38 -10.26
CA MET A 74 4.06 4.10 -11.43
C MET A 74 2.53 3.99 -11.52
N GLU A 75 1.98 2.80 -11.30
CA GLU A 75 0.53 2.56 -11.27
C GLU A 75 -0.17 3.29 -10.12
N MET A 76 0.46 3.33 -8.95
CA MET A 76 -0.01 4.11 -7.82
C MET A 76 0.00 5.60 -8.16
N ALA A 77 1.12 6.13 -8.64
CA ALA A 77 1.25 7.54 -9.00
C ALA A 77 0.21 7.95 -10.05
N ALA A 78 0.03 7.16 -11.11
CA ALA A 78 -0.99 7.41 -12.12
C ALA A 78 -2.41 7.48 -11.51
N ARG A 79 -2.74 6.61 -10.55
CA ARG A 79 -4.02 6.69 -9.82
C ARG A 79 -4.15 7.95 -8.99
N ILE A 80 -3.09 8.35 -8.29
CA ILE A 80 -3.06 9.60 -7.51
C ILE A 80 -3.30 10.79 -8.44
N GLU A 81 -2.65 10.82 -9.61
CA GLU A 81 -2.85 11.87 -10.61
C GLU A 81 -4.31 11.95 -11.08
N GLN A 82 -4.96 10.80 -11.28
CA GLN A 82 -6.38 10.76 -11.67
C GLN A 82 -7.33 11.16 -10.53
N GLU A 83 -7.09 10.69 -9.31
CA GLU A 83 -7.98 10.96 -8.16
C GLU A 83 -7.83 12.39 -7.63
N ARG A 84 -6.61 12.94 -7.70
CA ARG A 84 -6.26 14.24 -7.09
C ARG A 84 -6.08 15.35 -8.13
N GLY A 85 -5.94 15.00 -9.41
CA GLY A 85 -5.65 15.96 -10.48
C GLY A 85 -4.24 16.56 -10.40
N VAL A 86 -3.35 15.98 -9.59
CA VAL A 86 -1.95 16.39 -9.51
C VAL A 86 -1.16 15.74 -10.64
N LYS A 87 -0.03 16.33 -11.05
CA LYS A 87 0.85 15.73 -12.04
C LYS A 87 2.18 15.36 -11.38
N ILE A 88 2.52 14.08 -11.37
CA ILE A 88 3.76 13.58 -10.76
C ILE A 88 4.67 13.09 -11.90
N PRO A 89 5.73 13.84 -12.25
CA PRO A 89 6.64 13.41 -13.31
C PRO A 89 7.36 12.13 -12.91
N ASP A 90 7.68 11.28 -13.89
CA ASP A 90 8.34 9.99 -13.69
C ASP A 90 9.69 10.11 -12.97
N GLU A 91 10.45 11.17 -13.26
CA GLU A 91 11.70 11.47 -12.56
C GLU A 91 11.47 11.59 -11.04
N VAL A 92 10.41 12.31 -10.63
CA VAL A 92 10.01 12.40 -9.22
C VAL A 92 9.56 11.04 -8.71
N ILE A 93 8.72 10.27 -9.43
CA ILE A 93 8.28 8.93 -8.99
C ILE A 93 9.48 8.03 -8.63
N THR A 94 10.57 8.10 -9.40
CA THR A 94 11.78 7.31 -9.10
C THR A 94 12.55 7.78 -7.86
N GLU A 95 12.40 9.04 -7.48
CA GLU A 95 12.91 9.60 -6.23
C GLU A 95 11.96 9.33 -5.04
N LEU A 96 10.65 9.20 -5.30
CA LEU A 96 9.62 8.86 -4.33
C LEU A 96 9.68 7.39 -3.96
N ARG A 97 10.69 7.04 -3.17
CA ARG A 97 10.86 5.67 -2.69
C ARG A 97 10.17 5.37 -1.38
N THR A 98 9.68 6.40 -0.68
CA THR A 98 8.98 6.24 0.59
C THR A 98 7.58 6.86 0.52
N PRO A 99 6.60 6.32 1.27
CA PRO A 99 5.25 6.89 1.36
C PRO A 99 5.27 8.35 1.79
N ARG A 100 6.16 8.72 2.71
CA ARG A 100 6.31 10.10 3.18
C ARG A 100 6.65 11.05 2.03
N ALA A 101 7.58 10.66 1.15
CA ALA A 101 7.96 11.50 0.01
C ALA A 101 6.77 11.71 -0.94
N VAL A 102 5.98 10.65 -1.19
CA VAL A 102 4.77 10.75 -2.02
C VAL A 102 3.76 11.70 -1.39
N LEU A 103 3.49 11.55 -0.09
CA LEU A 103 2.59 12.42 0.64
C LEU A 103 3.07 13.87 0.61
N GLU A 104 4.36 14.12 0.80
CA GLU A 104 4.92 15.46 0.73
C GLU A 104 4.82 16.06 -0.66
N THR A 105 4.96 15.25 -1.72
CA THR A 105 4.81 15.71 -3.11
C THR A 105 3.35 16.06 -3.42
N VAL A 106 2.42 15.18 -3.04
CA VAL A 106 0.99 15.36 -3.31
C VAL A 106 0.41 16.50 -2.48
N ASN A 107 0.79 16.60 -1.20
CA ASN A 107 0.32 17.66 -0.31
C ASN A 107 1.10 18.97 -0.48
N GLY A 108 2.39 18.92 -0.82
CA GLY A 108 3.24 20.08 -1.06
C GLY A 108 3.03 20.71 -2.44
N GLY A 109 2.41 19.98 -3.37
CA GLY A 109 1.90 20.51 -4.65
C GLY A 109 0.71 21.46 -4.50
N VAL A 110 0.18 21.68 -3.28
CA VAL A 110 -0.78 22.75 -3.00
C VAL A 110 -0.04 24.10 -2.89
N VAL A 111 0.57 24.52 -3.98
CA VAL A 111 0.96 25.92 -4.11
C VAL A 111 -0.29 26.66 -4.59
N ALA A 112 -0.77 27.56 -3.73
CA ALA A 112 -1.95 28.41 -3.91
C ALA A 112 -1.94 29.23 -5.21
#